data_AF-A0A7C0UMU0-F1
#
_entry.id   AF-A0A7C0UMU0-F1
#
_cell.length_a   1.000
_cell.length_b   1.000
_cell.length_c   1.000
_cell.angle_alpha   90.00
_cell.angle_beta   90.00
_cell.angle_gamma   90.00
#
_symmetry.space_group_name_H-M   'P 1'
#
loop_
_entity.id
_entity.type
_entity.pdbx_description
1 polymer ?
#
loop_
_entity_poly.entity_id
_entity_poly.type
_entity_poly.pdbx_seq_one_letter_code
_entity_poly.pdbx_strand_id
1 'polypeptide(L)'
;MKIIILVAMILSLMLPSLCLAQDSAFKDAYSLYYKGKKQEAIKLMEEYAESNPGPEVFYFLGYAYYELKQMDRASRYFNDAFSRKPFYSPIPDAKEEAEKKDLELIEDRP
;
A
#
# COMPACT_ATOMS: atom_id res chain seq x y z
N MET A 1 1.69 -38.13 21.17
CA MET A 1 0.54 -37.85 20.28
C MET A 1 -0.44 -36.84 20.87
N LYS A 2 -0.97 -37.02 22.09
CA LYS A 2 -1.92 -36.06 22.73
C LYS A 2 -1.36 -34.64 22.93
N ILE A 3 -0.09 -34.50 23.31
CA ILE A 3 0.57 -33.19 23.51
C ILE A 3 0.74 -32.44 22.18
N ILE A 4 1.08 -33.14 21.10
CA ILE A 4 1.25 -32.54 19.76
C ILE A 4 -0.09 -32.02 19.25
N ILE A 5 -1.19 -32.76 19.50
CA ILE A 5 -2.55 -32.34 19.14
C ILE A 5 -2.96 -31.09 19.93
N LEU A 6 -2.63 -31.01 21.22
CA LEU A 6 -2.91 -29.84 22.06
C LEU A 6 -2.13 -28.60 21.60
N VAL A 7 -0.85 -28.74 21.28
CA VAL A 7 -0.03 -27.63 20.77
C VAL A 7 -0.53 -27.16 19.41
N ALA A 8 -0.92 -28.07 18.52
CA ALA A 8 -1.48 -27.72 17.21
C ALA A 8 -2.84 -27.00 17.33
N MET A 9 -3.70 -27.41 18.26
CA MET A 9 -4.97 -26.71 18.53
C MET A 9 -4.76 -25.30 19.07
N ILE A 10 -3.84 -25.13 20.03
CA ILE A 10 -3.50 -23.82 20.61
C ILE A 10 -2.89 -22.90 19.53
N LEU A 11 -2.02 -23.44 18.67
CA LEU A 11 -1.44 -22.69 17.55
C LEU A 11 -2.53 -22.26 16.55
N SER A 12 -3.53 -23.11 16.28
CA SER A 12 -4.64 -22.77 15.39
C SER A 12 -5.58 -21.68 15.95
N LEU A 13 -5.72 -21.60 17.29
CA LEU A 13 -6.52 -20.57 17.95
C LEU A 13 -5.83 -19.19 17.97
N MET A 14 -4.51 -19.13 17.80
CA MET A 14 -3.74 -17.87 17.79
C MET A 14 -3.70 -17.18 16.42
N LEU A 15 -4.01 -17.89 15.34
CA LEU A 15 -4.05 -17.36 13.97
C LEU A 15 -5.16 -16.32 13.71
N PRO A 16 -6.42 -16.50 14.16
CA PRO A 16 -7.50 -15.55 13.86
C PRO A 16 -7.36 -14.21 14.59
N SER A 17 -6.72 -14.17 15.76
CA SER A 17 -6.47 -12.92 16.49
C SER A 17 -5.52 -11.98 15.76
N LEU A 18 -4.64 -12.53 14.92
CA LEU A 18 -3.67 -11.74 14.16
C LEU A 18 -4.33 -10.96 13.01
N CYS A 19 -5.40 -11.50 12.40
CA CYS A 19 -6.09 -10.85 11.29
C CYS A 19 -6.81 -9.55 11.70
N LEU A 20 -7.49 -9.52 12.86
CA LEU A 20 -8.27 -8.34 13.26
C LEU A 20 -7.40 -7.18 13.77
N ALA A 21 -6.28 -7.48 14.42
CA ALA A 21 -5.32 -6.47 14.88
C ALA A 21 -4.56 -5.79 13.73
N GLN A 22 -4.51 -6.43 12.58
CA GLN A 22 -3.71 -5.97 11.47
C GLN A 22 -4.39 -4.78 10.77
N ASP A 23 -5.69 -4.86 10.48
CA ASP A 23 -6.43 -3.74 9.87
C ASP A 23 -6.51 -2.48 10.76
N SER A 24 -6.43 -2.63 12.09
CA SER A 24 -6.33 -1.46 12.97
C SER A 24 -5.02 -0.70 12.77
N ALA A 25 -3.90 -1.39 12.54
CA ALA A 25 -2.60 -0.74 12.37
C ALA A 25 -2.58 0.22 11.17
N PHE A 26 -3.25 -0.15 10.06
CA PHE A 26 -3.41 0.73 8.90
C PHE A 26 -4.17 2.01 9.28
N LYS A 27 -5.33 1.89 9.95
CA LYS A 27 -6.13 3.05 10.39
C LYS A 27 -5.39 3.92 11.41
N ASP A 28 -4.67 3.29 12.33
CA ASP A 28 -3.88 3.96 13.36
C ASP A 28 -2.72 4.74 12.74
N ALA A 29 -2.07 4.22 11.70
CA ALA A 29 -1.03 4.93 10.97
C ALA A 29 -1.59 6.22 10.34
N TYR A 30 -2.75 6.17 9.68
CA TYR A 30 -3.42 7.39 9.20
C TYR A 30 -3.79 8.35 10.33
N SER A 31 -4.29 7.83 11.46
CA SER A 31 -4.63 8.66 12.63
C SER A 31 -3.40 9.41 13.17
N LEU A 32 -2.26 8.73 13.31
CA LEU A 32 -0.99 9.32 13.72
C LEU A 32 -0.52 10.38 12.70
N TYR A 33 -0.67 10.08 11.42
CA TYR A 33 -0.32 10.97 10.33
C TYR A 33 -1.06 12.31 10.41
N TYR A 34 -2.39 12.27 10.53
CA TYR A 34 -3.23 13.46 10.63
C TYR A 34 -3.04 14.22 11.95
N LYS A 35 -2.51 13.57 12.99
CA LYS A 35 -2.08 14.22 14.24
C LYS A 35 -0.69 14.88 14.12
N GLY A 36 -0.05 14.82 12.96
CA GLY A 36 1.28 15.37 12.72
C GLY A 36 2.44 14.49 13.19
N LYS A 37 2.15 13.30 13.75
CA LYS A 37 3.14 12.32 14.20
C LYS A 37 3.64 11.46 13.03
N LYS A 38 4.18 12.12 12.00
CA LYS A 38 4.49 11.50 10.70
C LYS A 38 5.50 10.36 10.82
N GLN A 39 6.52 10.48 11.66
CA GLN A 39 7.52 9.45 11.86
C GLN A 39 6.95 8.19 12.54
N GLU A 40 6.08 8.36 13.56
CA GLU A 40 5.38 7.24 14.20
C GLU A 40 4.46 6.53 13.19
N ALA A 41 3.75 7.32 12.37
CA ALA A 41 2.86 6.82 11.34
C ALA A 41 3.61 6.01 10.27
N ILE A 42 4.77 6.51 9.81
CA ILE A 42 5.63 5.81 8.85
C ILE A 42 6.09 4.48 9.43
N LYS A 43 6.63 4.49 10.65
CA LYS A 43 7.12 3.27 11.30
C LYS A 43 6.02 2.20 11.40
N LEU A 44 4.83 2.59 11.87
CA LEU A 44 3.71 1.68 11.97
C LEU A 44 3.26 1.13 10.61
N MET A 45 3.26 1.98 9.57
CA MET A 45 2.91 1.55 8.21
C MET A 45 3.99 0.67 7.58
N GLU A 46 5.28 0.88 7.86
CA GLU A 46 6.37 0.01 7.43
C GLU A 46 6.23 -1.39 8.04
N GLU A 47 5.95 -1.47 9.34
CA GLU A 47 5.66 -2.73 10.03
C GLU A 47 4.43 -3.42 9.43
N TYR A 48 3.36 -2.66 9.14
CA TYR A 48 2.16 -3.18 8.48
C TYR A 48 2.44 -3.72 7.07
N ALA A 49 3.35 -3.07 6.32
CA ALA A 49 3.72 -3.44 4.97
C ALA A 49 4.42 -4.80 4.87
N GLU A 50 5.11 -5.25 5.93
CA GLU A 50 5.80 -6.54 5.96
C GLU A 50 4.83 -7.72 5.76
N SER A 51 3.63 -7.62 6.34
CA SER A 51 2.58 -8.63 6.20
C SER A 51 1.54 -8.27 5.14
N ASN A 52 1.34 -6.98 4.84
CA ASN A 52 0.29 -6.50 3.91
C ASN A 52 0.89 -5.57 2.84
N PRO A 53 1.70 -6.09 1.92
CA PRO A 53 2.31 -5.29 0.86
C PRO A 53 1.29 -4.92 -0.22
N GLY A 54 0.52 -3.86 0.00
CA GLY A 54 -0.51 -3.34 -0.90
C GLY A 54 -0.14 -2.00 -1.56
N PRO A 55 -0.66 -1.69 -2.76
CA PRO A 55 -0.41 -0.40 -3.39
C PRO A 55 -0.89 0.80 -2.55
N GLU A 56 -1.97 0.64 -1.77
CA GLU A 56 -2.47 1.63 -0.81
C GLU A 56 -1.41 1.96 0.27
N VAL A 57 -0.75 0.92 0.78
CA VAL A 57 0.28 1.01 1.82
C VAL A 57 1.54 1.70 1.29
N PHE A 58 2.00 1.29 0.11
CA PHE A 58 3.15 1.92 -0.54
C PHE A 58 2.86 3.37 -0.92
N TYR A 59 1.65 3.68 -1.38
CA TYR A 59 1.26 5.05 -1.66
C TYR A 59 1.31 5.93 -0.40
N PHE A 60 0.80 5.44 0.73
CA PHE A 60 0.89 6.15 2.01
C PHE A 60 2.35 6.42 2.39
N LEU A 61 3.22 5.40 2.33
CA LEU A 61 4.64 5.55 2.65
C LEU A 61 5.33 6.56 1.73
N GLY A 62 5.06 6.48 0.42
CA GLY A 62 5.54 7.43 -0.57
C GLY A 62 5.17 8.87 -0.22
N TYR A 63 3.88 9.09 0.08
CA TYR A 63 3.35 10.40 0.45
C TYR A 63 3.93 10.92 1.77
N ALA A 64 4.02 10.07 2.79
CA ALA A 64 4.57 10.45 4.08
C ALA A 64 6.06 10.82 4.00
N TYR A 65 6.86 10.06 3.25
CA TYR A 65 8.26 10.37 3.00
C TYR A 65 8.45 11.64 2.14
N TYR A 66 7.54 11.88 1.19
CA TYR A 66 7.51 13.12 0.42
C TYR A 66 7.33 14.34 1.32
N GLU A 67 6.37 14.31 2.25
CA GLU A 67 6.16 15.41 3.19
C GLU A 67 7.33 15.63 4.16
N LEU A 68 8.12 14.58 4.43
CA LEU A 68 9.37 14.68 5.20
C LEU A 68 10.59 15.09 4.36
N LYS A 69 10.39 15.43 3.09
CA LYS A 69 11.45 15.79 2.12
C LYS A 69 12.45 14.67 1.82
N GLN A 70 12.11 13.41 2.11
CA GLN A 70 12.96 12.25 1.83
C GLN A 70 12.66 11.69 0.44
N MET A 71 13.08 12.43 -0.59
CA MET A 71 12.69 12.20 -1.98
C MET A 71 13.06 10.81 -2.50
N ASP A 72 14.23 10.27 -2.12
CA ASP A 72 14.67 8.95 -2.58
C ASP A 72 13.74 7.83 -2.10
N ARG A 73 13.28 7.90 -0.84
CA ARG A 73 12.34 6.92 -0.28
C ARG A 73 10.95 7.12 -0.87
N ALA A 74 10.51 8.37 -0.96
CA ALA A 74 9.22 8.71 -1.55
C ALA A 74 9.08 8.13 -2.96
N SER A 75 10.08 8.38 -3.82
CA SER A 75 10.10 7.88 -5.19
C SER A 75 10.05 6.36 -5.26
N ARG A 76 10.82 5.66 -4.42
CA ARG A 76 10.79 4.19 -4.37
C ARG A 76 9.40 3.65 -4.06
N TYR A 77 8.77 4.14 -2.98
CA TYR A 77 7.45 3.65 -2.58
C TYR A 77 6.33 4.05 -3.56
N PHE A 78 6.40 5.23 -4.16
CA PHE A 78 5.48 5.60 -5.22
C PHE A 78 5.59 4.69 -6.44
N ASN A 79 6.82 4.40 -6.89
CA ASN A 79 7.04 3.47 -8.00
C ASN A 79 6.47 2.07 -7.70
N ASP A 80 6.63 1.59 -6.47
CA ASP A 80 6.04 0.32 -6.03
C ASP A 80 4.51 0.34 -6.07
N ALA A 81 3.88 1.44 -5.66
CA ALA A 81 2.43 1.62 -5.73
C ALA A 81 1.93 1.64 -7.18
N PHE A 82 2.56 2.45 -8.04
CA PHE A 82 2.17 2.68 -9.42
C PHE A 82 2.31 1.42 -10.27
N SER A 83 3.39 0.65 -10.05
CA SER A 83 3.65 -0.59 -10.77
C SER A 83 2.62 -1.68 -10.46
N ARG A 84 1.97 -1.62 -9.28
CA ARG A 84 0.95 -2.58 -8.86
C ARG A 84 -0.45 -2.17 -9.27
N LYS A 85 -0.77 -0.88 -9.14
CA LYS A 85 -2.04 -0.32 -9.60
C LYS A 85 -1.79 1.00 -10.34
N PRO A 86 -1.94 1.01 -11.68
CA PRO A 86 -1.83 2.21 -12.50
C PRO A 86 -2.71 3.37 -12.04
N PHE A 87 -3.83 3.10 -11.35
CA PHE A 87 -4.67 4.12 -10.71
C PHE A 87 -3.89 5.13 -9.84
N TYR A 88 -2.84 4.68 -9.15
CA TYR A 88 -2.03 5.58 -8.31
C TYR A 88 -1.01 6.39 -9.13
N SER A 89 -0.71 5.96 -10.37
CA SER A 89 0.26 6.63 -11.23
C SER A 89 -0.24 8.01 -11.63
N PRO A 90 0.61 9.05 -11.58
CA PRO A 90 0.28 10.36 -12.16
C PRO A 90 0.29 10.32 -13.69
N ILE A 91 0.86 9.27 -14.28
CA ILE A 91 0.85 9.01 -15.72
C ILE A 91 -0.36 8.11 -16.02
N PRO A 92 -1.27 8.51 -16.92
CA PRO A 92 -2.39 7.68 -17.34
C PRO A 92 -1.94 6.30 -17.78
N ASP A 93 -2.81 5.30 -17.64
CA ASP A 93 -2.50 3.95 -18.10
C ASP A 93 -2.07 4.01 -19.59
N ALA A 94 -0.95 3.40 -19.94
CA ALA A 94 -0.43 3.37 -21.31
C ALA A 94 -1.49 2.83 -22.30
N LYS A 95 -2.42 2.00 -21.83
CA LYS A 95 -3.58 1.55 -22.62
C LYS A 95 -4.59 2.67 -22.88
N GLU A 96 -4.87 3.50 -21.89
CA GLU A 96 -5.75 4.66 -22.03
C GLU A 96 -5.13 5.70 -22.99
N GLU A 97 -3.82 5.91 -22.93
CA GLU A 97 -3.13 6.82 -23.86
C GLU A 97 -3.09 6.26 -25.30
N ALA A 98 -2.93 4.95 -25.47
CA ALA A 98 -3.01 4.30 -26.77
C ALA A 98 -4.43 4.38 -27.36
N GLU A 99 -5.46 4.12 -26.55
CA GLU A 99 -6.87 4.19 -26.98
C GLU A 99 -7.28 5.63 -27.35
N LYS A 100 -6.81 6.63 -26.60
CA LYS A 100 -7.03 8.05 -26.96
C LYS A 100 -6.37 8.42 -28.30
N LYS A 101 -5.13 7.96 -28.53
CA LYS A 101 -4.44 8.19 -29.81
C LYS A 101 -5.16 7.52 -30.97
N ASP A 102 -5.65 6.30 -30.79
CA ASP A 102 -6.41 5.59 -31.81
C ASP A 102 -7.76 6.27 -32.11
N LEU A 103 -8.43 6.85 -31.10
CA LEU A 103 -9.66 7.63 -31.27
C LEU A 103 -9.42 8.97 -31.99
N GLU A 104 -8.36 9.71 -31.63
CA GLU A 104 -7.96 10.94 -32.34
C GLU A 104 -7.65 10.67 -33.83
N LEU A 105 -7.01 9.53 -34.13
CA LEU A 105 -6.75 9.08 -35.50
C LEU A 105 -8.02 8.74 -36.30
N ILE A 106 -9.13 8.43 -35.63
CA ILE A 106 -10.42 8.14 -36.28
C ILE A 106 -11.21 9.43 -36.52
N GLU A 107 -11.15 10.40 -35.60
CA GLU A 107 -11.85 11.69 -35.75
C GLU A 107 -11.22 12.61 -36.80
N ASP A 108 -9.92 12.49 -37.07
CA ASP A 108 -9.21 13.30 -38.08
C ASP A 108 -9.29 12.71 -39.51
N ARG A 109 -10.08 11.65 -39.71
CA ARG A 109 -10.30 11.03 -41.03
C ARG A 109 -11.43 11.78 -41.76
N PRO A 110 -11.21 12.31 -42.98
CA PRO A 110 -12.18 13.14 -43.70
C PRO A 110 -13.46 12.40 -44.12
#